data_AF-A0A846YWJ8-F1
#
_entry.id   AF-A0A846YWJ8-F1
#
_cell.length_a   1.000
_cell.length_b   1.000
_cell.length_c   1.000
_cell.angle_alpha   90.00
_cell.angle_beta   90.00
_cell.angle_gamma   90.00
#
_symmetry.space_group_name_H-M   'P 1'
#
loop_
_entity.id
_entity.type
_entity.pdbx_description
1 polymer ?
#
loop_
_entity_poly.entity_id
_entity_poly.type
_entity_poly.pdbx_seq_one_letter_code
_entity_poly.pdbx_strand_id
1 'polypeptide(L)'
;MSVLEDWINAACLELGLERGDIDQSLILDLARDVAHGVARPGAPLTAYLLGLAVGRGAPARDAAARLTEMAEGWKGEVPEAPEVPEVPGPAGEPVLDEA
;
A
#
# COMPACT_ATOMS: atom_id res chain seq x y z
N MET A 1 -14.87 18.86 21.06
CA MET A 1 -14.07 17.95 20.21
C MET A 1 -14.65 16.55 20.33
N SER A 2 -14.49 15.70 19.31
CA SER A 2 -14.90 14.30 19.41
C SER A 2 -13.77 13.50 20.08
N VAL A 3 -14.10 12.35 20.68
CA VAL A 3 -13.11 11.43 21.26
C VAL A 3 -12.03 11.05 20.24
N LEU A 4 -12.40 10.94 18.96
CA LEU A 4 -11.46 10.64 17.88
C LEU A 4 -10.51 11.81 17.60
N GLU A 5 -11.01 13.05 17.60
CA GLU A 5 -10.14 14.23 17.41
C GLU A 5 -9.14 14.39 18.57
N ASP A 6 -9.60 14.19 19.81
CA ASP A 6 -8.72 14.25 20.99
C ASP A 6 -7.65 13.15 20.93
N TRP A 7 -8.04 11.93 20.53
CA TRP A 7 -7.11 10.84 20.33
C TRP A 7 -6.06 11.13 19.24
N ILE A 8 -6.47 11.64 18.08
CA ILE A 8 -5.53 11.94 16.99
C ILE A 8 -4.56 13.04 17.42
N ASN A 9 -5.03 14.08 18.11
CA ASN A 9 -4.16 15.12 18.65
C ASN A 9 -3.13 14.57 19.63
N ALA A 10 -3.55 13.69 20.56
CA ALA A 10 -2.63 13.04 21.50
C ALA A 10 -1.61 12.13 20.78
N ALA A 11 -2.04 11.37 19.79
CA ALA A 11 -1.16 10.51 18.99
C ALA A 11 -0.15 11.32 18.16
N CYS A 12 -0.58 12.44 17.57
CA CYS A 12 0.33 13.35 16.86
C CYS A 12 1.41 13.90 17.79
N LEU A 13 1.01 14.33 19.00
CA LEU A 13 1.95 14.84 20.00
C LEU A 13 2.97 13.78 20.42
N GLU A 14 2.53 12.55 20.70
CA GLU A 14 3.40 11.44 21.09
C GLU A 14 4.41 11.07 19.98
N LEU A 15 3.98 11.13 18.72
CA LEU A 15 4.80 10.75 17.56
C LEU A 15 5.61 11.91 16.97
N GLY A 16 5.45 13.13 17.49
CA GLY A 16 6.11 14.33 16.95
C GLY A 16 5.63 14.73 15.55
N LEU A 17 4.35 14.48 15.24
CA LEU A 17 3.72 14.80 13.95
C LEU A 17 2.91 16.09 14.04
N GLU A 18 2.83 16.84 12.94
CA GLU A 18 1.93 17.99 12.87
C GLU A 18 0.53 17.53 12.47
N ARG A 19 -0.51 18.07 13.13
CA ARG A 19 -1.91 17.73 12.80
C ARG A 19 -2.26 18.05 11.34
N GLY A 20 -1.62 19.08 10.78
CA GLY A 20 -1.79 19.50 9.39
C GLY A 20 -1.24 18.51 8.36
N ASP A 21 -0.35 17.59 8.75
CA ASP A 21 0.23 16.59 7.85
C ASP A 21 -0.75 15.44 7.53
N ILE A 22 -1.81 15.30 8.32
CA ILE A 22 -2.75 14.18 8.22
C ILE A 22 -4.05 14.65 7.57
N ASP A 23 -4.27 14.24 6.32
CA ASP A 23 -5.57 14.34 5.64
C ASP A 23 -6.49 13.20 6.08
N GLN A 24 -7.26 13.45 7.15
CA GLN A 24 -8.14 12.44 7.75
C GLN A 24 -9.26 12.00 6.82
N SER A 25 -9.85 12.93 6.04
CA SER A 25 -10.87 12.61 5.03
C SER A 25 -10.32 11.61 4.01
N LEU A 26 -9.15 11.91 3.44
CA LEU A 26 -8.51 11.07 2.43
C LEU A 26 -8.28 9.64 2.94
N ILE A 27 -7.76 9.50 4.17
CA ILE A 27 -7.48 8.19 4.77
C ILE A 27 -8.77 7.41 5.02
N LEU A 28 -9.80 8.07 5.55
CA LEU A 28 -11.07 7.42 5.87
C LEU A 28 -11.88 7.04 4.62
N ASP A 29 -11.83 7.86 3.58
CA ASP A 29 -12.47 7.54 2.30
C ASP A 29 -11.74 6.39 1.59
N LEU A 30 -10.39 6.40 1.54
CA LEU A 30 -9.63 5.26 1.01
C LEU A 30 -9.92 3.96 1.79
N ALA A 31 -9.95 4.03 3.12
CA ALA A 31 -10.30 2.88 3.95
C ALA A 31 -11.71 2.36 3.67
N ARG A 32 -12.67 3.26 3.43
CA ARG A 32 -14.04 2.91 3.03
C ARG A 32 -14.05 2.17 1.70
N ASP A 33 -13.38 2.71 0.69
CA ASP A 33 -13.39 2.15 -0.66
C ASP A 33 -12.77 0.76 -0.67
N VAL A 34 -11.65 0.57 0.03
CA VAL A 34 -10.99 -0.75 0.15
C VAL A 34 -11.86 -1.75 0.94
N ALA A 35 -12.51 -1.31 2.02
CA ALA A 35 -13.37 -2.18 2.81
C ALA A 35 -14.55 -2.73 1.99
N HIS A 36 -15.09 -1.92 1.06
CA HIS A 36 -16.22 -2.28 0.21
C HIS A 36 -15.80 -2.98 -1.09
N GLY A 37 -14.76 -2.50 -1.76
CA GLY A 37 -14.32 -2.98 -3.08
C GLY A 37 -13.35 -4.17 -3.04
N VAL A 38 -12.58 -4.32 -1.96
CA VAL A 38 -11.56 -5.38 -1.84
C VAL A 38 -11.96 -6.39 -0.77
N ALA A 39 -11.84 -6.00 0.49
CA ALA A 39 -12.23 -6.79 1.66
C ALA A 39 -12.12 -5.92 2.93
N ARG A 40 -12.98 -6.17 3.93
CA ARG A 40 -12.96 -5.44 5.20
C ARG A 40 -11.59 -5.40 5.91
N PRO A 41 -10.79 -6.48 5.97
CA PRO A 41 -9.45 -6.43 6.55
C PRO A 41 -8.46 -5.56 5.76
N GLY A 42 -8.76 -5.26 4.49
CA GLY A 42 -7.91 -4.45 3.62
C GLY A 42 -7.82 -2.98 4.06
N ALA A 43 -8.87 -2.42 4.66
CA ALA A 43 -8.89 -1.03 5.10
C ALA A 43 -7.69 -0.63 6.00
N PRO A 44 -7.44 -1.28 7.15
CA PRO A 44 -6.28 -0.94 7.98
C PRO A 44 -4.93 -1.25 7.31
N LEU A 45 -4.86 -2.30 6.49
CA LEU A 45 -3.63 -2.67 5.78
C LEU A 45 -3.28 -1.62 4.71
N THR A 46 -4.25 -1.14 3.95
CA THR A 46 -4.04 -0.10 2.95
C THR A 46 -3.67 1.24 3.58
N ALA A 47 -4.27 1.61 4.72
CA ALA A 47 -3.87 2.82 5.44
C ALA A 47 -2.38 2.75 5.89
N TYR A 48 -1.93 1.59 6.36
CA TYR A 48 -0.52 1.36 6.70
C TYR A 48 0.40 1.43 5.46
N LEU A 49 0.00 0.81 4.35
CA LEU A 49 0.75 0.86 3.09
C LEU A 49 0.85 2.28 2.52
N LEU A 50 -0.24 3.06 2.59
CA LEU A 50 -0.23 4.47 2.22
C LEU A 50 0.79 5.24 3.07
N GLY A 51 0.78 5.04 4.39
CA GLY A 51 1.77 5.63 5.29
C GLY A 51 3.22 5.27 4.93
N LEU A 52 3.48 4.00 4.60
CA LEU A 52 4.81 3.56 4.14
C LEU A 52 5.23 4.20 2.79
N ALA A 53 4.30 4.36 1.86
CA ALA A 53 4.58 5.02 0.58
C ALA A 53 4.91 6.51 0.77
N VAL A 54 4.11 7.20 1.60
CA VAL A 54 4.35 8.60 1.95
C VAL A 54 5.69 8.76 2.67
N GLY A 55 6.01 7.89 3.62
CA GLY A 55 7.31 7.87 4.31
C GLY A 55 8.51 7.62 3.38
N ARG A 56 8.27 7.06 2.18
CA ARG A 56 9.28 6.90 1.11
C ARG A 56 9.29 8.04 0.10
N GLY A 57 8.50 9.09 0.31
CA GLY A 57 8.44 10.30 -0.52
C GLY A 57 7.32 10.33 -1.55
N ALA A 58 6.37 9.40 -1.53
CA ALA A 58 5.21 9.48 -2.41
C ALA A 58 4.25 10.60 -1.96
N PRO A 59 3.71 11.43 -2.87
CA PRO A 59 2.65 12.37 -2.51
C PRO A 59 1.40 11.61 -2.03
N ALA A 60 0.89 11.96 -0.84
CA ALA A 60 -0.21 11.22 -0.20
C ALA A 60 -1.47 11.13 -1.08
N ARG A 61 -1.85 12.23 -1.73
CA ARG A 61 -3.03 12.29 -2.62
C ARG A 61 -2.86 11.40 -3.84
N ASP A 62 -1.68 11.41 -4.46
CA ASP A 62 -1.41 10.59 -5.65
C ASP A 62 -1.39 9.10 -5.31
N ALA A 63 -0.75 8.73 -4.18
CA ALA A 63 -0.73 7.36 -3.71
C ALA A 63 -2.13 6.86 -3.33
N ALA A 64 -2.92 7.67 -2.63
CA ALA A 64 -4.30 7.34 -2.27
C ALA A 64 -5.18 7.18 -3.52
N ALA A 65 -5.08 8.10 -4.50
CA ALA A 65 -5.85 8.01 -5.74
C ALA A 65 -5.59 6.70 -6.50
N ARG A 66 -4.32 6.30 -6.65
CA ARG A 66 -3.96 5.02 -7.28
C ARG A 66 -4.53 3.81 -6.54
N LEU A 67 -4.51 3.84 -5.21
CA LEU A 67 -5.05 2.77 -4.38
C LEU A 67 -6.59 2.70 -4.46
N THR A 68 -7.27 3.86 -4.53
CA THR A 68 -8.72 3.93 -4.75
C THR A 68 -9.08 3.37 -6.12
N GLU A 69 -8.41 3.80 -7.20
CA GLU A 69 -8.64 3.27 -8.56
C GLU A 69 -8.44 1.74 -8.62
N MET A 70 -7.40 1.23 -7.95
CA MET A 70 -7.14 -0.20 -7.84
C MET A 70 -8.24 -0.94 -7.06
N ALA A 71 -8.76 -0.34 -5.99
CA ALA A 71 -9.84 -0.93 -5.18
C ALA A 71 -11.18 -0.98 -5.93
N GLU A 72 -11.49 0.05 -6.73
CA GLU A 72 -12.71 0.10 -7.56
C GLU A 72 -12.71 -0.97 -8.67
N GLY A 73 -11.53 -1.30 -9.22
CA GLY A 73 -11.36 -2.29 -10.27
C GLY A 73 -11.04 -3.71 -9.78
N TRP A 74 -11.01 -3.95 -8.46
CA TRP A 74 -10.47 -5.17 -7.89
C TRP A 74 -11.33 -6.41 -8.21
N LYS A 75 -10.76 -7.36 -8.97
CA LYS A 75 -11.40 -8.65 -9.31
C LYS A 75 -10.80 -9.85 -8.57
N GLY A 76 -9.88 -9.62 -7.62
CA GLY A 76 -9.18 -10.69 -6.90
C GLY A 76 -7.91 -11.23 -7.57
N GLU A 77 -7.47 -10.61 -8.67
CA GLU A 77 -6.23 -10.94 -9.36
C GLU A 77 -5.15 -9.91 -9.01
N VAL A 78 -3.94 -10.38 -8.69
CA VAL A 78 -2.78 -9.50 -8.46
C VAL A 78 -2.33 -8.98 -9.84
N PRO A 79 -2.24 -7.67 -10.07
CA PRO A 79 -1.71 -7.14 -11.32
C PRO A 79 -0.30 -7.69 -11.56
N GLU A 80 -0.05 -8.17 -12.78
CA GLU A 80 1.23 -8.75 -13.16
C GLU A 80 2.34 -7.72 -12.93
N ALA A 81 3.37 -8.09 -12.16
CA ALA A 81 4.54 -7.25 -12.01
C ALA A 81 5.21 -7.08 -13.39
N PRO A 82 5.85 -5.95 -13.69
CA PRO A 82 6.62 -5.82 -14.92
C PRO A 82 7.66 -6.95 -14.99
N GLU A 83 7.69 -7.68 -16.10
CA GLU A 83 8.68 -8.74 -16.34
C GLU A 83 10.08 -8.19 -16.11
N VAL A 84 10.74 -8.69 -15.06
CA VAL A 84 12.18 -8.52 -14.91
C VAL A 84 12.80 -9.52 -15.88
N PRO A 85 13.62 -9.09 -16.87
CA PRO A 85 14.19 -10.02 -17.83
C PRO A 85 14.99 -11.09 -17.10
N GLU A 86 14.66 -12.37 -17.37
CA GLU A 86 15.35 -13.51 -16.80
C GLU A 86 16.84 -13.43 -17.14
N VAL A 87 17.69 -13.48 -16.12
CA VAL A 87 19.13 -13.67 -16.31
C VAL A 87 19.33 -15.14 -16.70
N PRO A 88 19.89 -15.46 -17.89
CA PRO A 88 20.11 -16.84 -18.29
C PRO A 88 20.99 -17.56 -17.26
N GLY A 89 20.50 -18.70 -16.75
CA GLY A 89 21.25 -19.54 -15.83
C GLY A 89 22.58 -20.02 -16.42
N PRO A 90 23.59 -20.33 -15.59
CA PRO A 90 24.89 -20.79 -16.08
C PRO A 90 24.72 -22.08 -16.90
N ALA A 91 25.39 -22.11 -18.06
CA ALA A 91 25.33 -23.20 -19.03
C ALA A 91 25.61 -24.57 -18.38
N GLY A 92 24.80 -25.56 -18.76
CA GLY A 92 24.78 -26.90 -18.15
C GLY A 92 26.10 -27.66 -18.20
N GLU A 93 26.32 -28.48 -17.18
CA GLU A 93 27.45 -29.41 -17.12
C GLU A 93 27.31 -30.52 -18.19
N PRO A 94 28.41 -30.98 -18.81
CA PRO A 94 28.36 -31.99 -19.86
C PRO A 94 28.06 -33.37 -19.27
N VAL A 95 27.13 -34.08 -19.90
CA VAL A 95 26.85 -35.50 -19.60
C VAL A 95 28.04 -36.34 -20.10
N LEU A 96 28.71 -37.04 -19.19
CA LEU A 96 29.68 -38.07 -19.54
C LEU A 96 28.92 -39.36 -19.85
N ASP A 97 28.97 -39.80 -21.11
CA ASP A 97 28.49 -41.11 -21.55
C ASP A 97 29.47 -42.19 -21.05
N GLU A 98 28.98 -43.19 -20.31
CA GLU A 98 29.77 -44.36 -19.89
C GLU A 98 29.93 -45.34 -21.05
N ALA A 99 31.17 -45.75 -21.33
CA ALA A 99 31.57 -46.77 -22.29
C ALA A 99 31.91 -48.10 -21.60
#